data_AF-A0A7V9QJI0-F1
#
_entry.id   AF-A0A7V9QJI0-F1
#
_cell.length_a   1.000
_cell.length_b   1.000
_cell.length_c   1.000
_cell.angle_alpha   90.00
_cell.angle_beta   90.00
_cell.angle_gamma   90.00
#
_symmetry.space_group_name_H-M   'P 1'
#
loop_
_entity.id
_entity.type
_entity.pdbx_description
1 polymer ?
#
loop_
_entity_poly.entity_id
_entity_poly.type
_entity_poly.pdbx_seq_one_letter_code
_entity_poly.pdbx_strand_id
1 'polypeptide(L)'
;MKLIAVTLLVLATCQRAQPSARYGFLARLGSDTISLESVTRRGDEIVSDEVDRFPRVRRRHTTIRLAADGSIRHLEMDIATPSEPLNQRERHVTADVSADSVHIVKRDSAGTKKYAFATGGALAMPHLPQMYSLTDLYFGAALAHAAAVGDSVTVRQYYIDREFDRFPLHSGVVTLLAGNRAELHHDWLAGYGDATFDSLHHMLTYSGARSTYKIEVERLVAQPDVAAVAQRFATTETAAGGMKQLSVRDTARATIGAAKFSVDYGRPLARGRVLLGNILPYGEVWRTGANAATQLTTSAPITLGGTRLPAGTYTLWTVPSKDGHADLIVNKQFGQWGTEYDAKHDAGKESLRVDTSATPVEKFTISIVPASARRGTFVIEWGTVRWNAPIVVD
;
A
#
# COMPACT_ATOMS: atom_id res chain seq x y z
N MET A 1 20.83 -49.38 -60.05
CA MET A 1 20.33 -48.23 -59.26
C MET A 1 18.92 -48.55 -58.77
N LYS A 2 18.74 -48.83 -57.47
CA LYS A 2 17.42 -49.00 -56.84
C LYS A 2 17.18 -47.75 -55.97
N LEU A 3 16.16 -46.95 -56.28
CA LEU A 3 15.76 -45.83 -55.44
C LEU A 3 15.03 -46.37 -54.21
N ILE A 4 15.55 -46.02 -53.02
CA ILE A 4 14.88 -46.20 -51.73
C ILE A 4 14.06 -44.92 -51.49
N ALA A 5 12.73 -45.05 -51.49
CA ALA A 5 11.84 -43.97 -51.06
C ALA A 5 11.77 -43.99 -49.54
N VAL A 6 12.38 -42.98 -48.89
CA VAL A 6 12.22 -42.73 -47.45
C VAL A 6 10.96 -41.88 -47.27
N THR A 7 9.91 -42.49 -46.73
CA THR A 7 8.70 -41.77 -46.32
C THR A 7 8.98 -41.04 -45.00
N LEU A 8 9.11 -39.72 -45.04
CA LEU A 8 9.23 -38.88 -43.85
C LEU A 8 7.85 -38.78 -43.18
N LEU A 9 7.64 -39.54 -42.09
CA LEU A 9 6.45 -39.43 -41.27
C LEU A 9 6.58 -38.17 -40.39
N VAL A 10 5.92 -37.08 -40.77
CA VAL A 10 5.80 -35.88 -39.93
C VAL A 10 4.86 -36.20 -38.78
N LEU A 11 5.40 -36.55 -37.62
CA LEU A 11 4.66 -36.61 -36.37
C LEU A 11 4.32 -35.17 -35.96
N ALA A 12 3.11 -34.73 -36.31
CA ALA A 12 2.50 -33.56 -35.70
C ALA A 12 2.31 -33.87 -34.21
N THR A 13 3.23 -33.41 -33.38
CA THR A 13 3.06 -33.40 -31.92
C THR A 13 1.94 -32.43 -31.62
N CYS A 14 0.71 -32.93 -31.46
CA CYS A 14 -0.34 -32.19 -30.76
C CYS A 14 0.19 -31.88 -29.36
N GLN A 15 0.68 -30.65 -29.14
CA GLN A 15 0.90 -30.13 -27.80
C GLN A 15 -0.44 -30.21 -27.07
N ARG A 16 -0.54 -31.12 -26.09
CA ARG A 16 -1.70 -31.15 -25.18
C ARG A 16 -1.85 -29.76 -24.60
N ALA A 17 -3.02 -29.15 -24.78
CA ALA A 17 -3.35 -27.88 -24.13
C ALA A 17 -3.05 -28.00 -22.64
N GLN A 18 -2.18 -27.15 -22.12
CA GLN A 18 -1.85 -27.14 -20.69
C GLN A 18 -3.14 -26.90 -19.89
N PRO A 19 -3.37 -27.64 -18.79
CA PRO A 19 -4.57 -27.45 -17.98
C PRO A 19 -4.61 -26.02 -17.43
N SER A 20 -5.79 -25.38 -17.48
CA SER A 20 -5.95 -24.02 -16.98
C SER A 20 -5.82 -24.00 -15.45
N ALA A 21 -4.93 -23.17 -14.92
CA ALA A 21 -4.88 -22.89 -13.48
C ALA A 21 -5.91 -21.83 -13.11
N ARG A 22 -6.60 -22.02 -11.98
CA ARG A 22 -7.63 -21.10 -11.46
C ARG A 22 -7.38 -20.88 -9.98
N TYR A 23 -7.34 -19.62 -9.57
CA TYR A 23 -7.02 -19.22 -8.21
C TYR A 23 -7.52 -17.79 -7.95
N GLY A 24 -7.26 -17.25 -6.77
CA GLY A 24 -7.53 -15.85 -6.47
C GLY A 24 -6.51 -15.25 -5.54
N PHE A 25 -6.65 -13.96 -5.27
CA PHE A 25 -5.93 -13.28 -4.19
C PHE A 25 -6.92 -12.53 -3.33
N LEU A 26 -6.76 -12.63 -2.01
CA LEU A 26 -7.51 -11.85 -1.04
C LEU A 26 -6.56 -10.96 -0.28
N ALA A 27 -6.74 -9.65 -0.42
CA ALA A 27 -5.99 -8.66 0.34
C ALA A 27 -6.84 -8.07 1.46
N ARG A 28 -6.27 -8.00 2.65
CA ARG A 28 -6.91 -7.45 3.84
C ARG A 28 -6.08 -6.36 4.49
N LEU A 29 -6.78 -5.38 5.04
CA LEU A 29 -6.24 -4.41 5.99
C LEU A 29 -6.79 -4.76 7.38
N GLY A 30 -6.12 -5.65 8.11
CA GLY A 30 -6.68 -6.25 9.32
C GLY A 30 -7.83 -7.20 8.99
N SER A 31 -8.98 -7.03 9.65
CA SER A 31 -10.18 -7.82 9.35
C SER A 31 -10.84 -7.48 8.01
N ASP A 32 -10.52 -6.32 7.45
CA ASP A 32 -11.23 -5.73 6.33
C ASP A 32 -10.68 -6.21 4.98
N THR A 33 -11.50 -6.84 4.16
CA THR A 33 -11.19 -7.07 2.74
C THR A 33 -11.06 -5.73 2.02
N ILE A 34 -9.96 -5.50 1.31
CA ILE A 34 -9.70 -4.26 0.56
C ILE A 34 -9.49 -4.51 -0.94
N SER A 35 -9.06 -5.71 -1.31
CA SER A 35 -8.98 -6.17 -2.70
C SER A 35 -9.28 -7.66 -2.77
N LEU A 36 -9.84 -8.08 -3.89
CA LEU A 36 -10.14 -9.46 -4.20
C LEU A 36 -10.00 -9.70 -5.71
N GLU A 37 -9.28 -10.76 -6.05
CA GLU A 37 -9.02 -11.17 -7.44
C GLU A 37 -9.48 -12.59 -7.72
N SER A 38 -9.99 -12.82 -8.92
CA SER A 38 -10.19 -14.12 -9.53
C SER A 38 -9.29 -14.21 -10.77
N VAL A 39 -8.41 -15.20 -10.79
CA VAL A 39 -7.37 -15.34 -11.81
C VAL A 39 -7.51 -16.66 -12.54
N THR A 40 -7.44 -16.63 -13.86
CA THR A 40 -7.34 -17.80 -14.74
C THR A 40 -6.07 -17.70 -15.54
N ARG A 41 -5.22 -18.73 -15.50
CA ARG A 41 -4.03 -18.84 -16.36
C ARG A 41 -4.18 -19.99 -17.34
N ARG A 42 -3.89 -19.73 -18.62
CA ARG A 42 -3.91 -20.68 -19.73
C ARG A 42 -2.63 -20.48 -20.56
N GLY A 43 -1.59 -21.26 -20.25
CA GLY A 43 -0.28 -21.10 -20.88
C GLY A 43 0.33 -19.72 -20.57
N ASP A 44 0.53 -18.93 -21.62
CA ASP A 44 1.07 -17.57 -21.61
C ASP A 44 -0.01 -16.48 -21.41
N GLU A 45 -1.29 -16.83 -21.39
CA GLU A 45 -2.39 -15.89 -21.13
C GLU A 45 -2.87 -15.98 -19.68
N ILE A 46 -3.04 -14.82 -19.05
CA ILE A 46 -3.63 -14.64 -17.72
C ILE A 46 -4.80 -13.68 -17.83
N VAL A 47 -5.94 -14.07 -17.28
CA VAL A 47 -7.12 -13.22 -17.13
C VAL A 47 -7.37 -13.01 -15.64
N SER A 48 -7.46 -11.76 -15.20
CA SER A 48 -7.75 -11.37 -13.82
C SER A 48 -8.98 -10.46 -13.77
N ASP A 49 -9.98 -10.88 -13.01
CA ASP A 49 -11.08 -10.01 -12.57
C ASP A 49 -10.77 -9.55 -11.14
N GLU A 50 -10.75 -8.24 -10.92
CA GLU A 50 -10.37 -7.62 -9.64
C GLU A 50 -11.47 -6.67 -9.17
N VAL A 51 -11.65 -6.59 -7.84
CA VAL A 51 -12.20 -5.40 -7.21
C VAL A 51 -11.34 -4.91 -6.05
N ASP A 52 -11.05 -3.60 -6.03
CA ASP A 52 -10.45 -2.90 -4.90
C ASP A 52 -11.31 -1.73 -4.41
N ARG A 53 -11.02 -1.22 -3.20
CA ARG A 53 -11.68 -0.02 -2.62
C ARG A 53 -10.71 1.05 -2.12
N PHE A 54 -9.59 1.27 -2.82
CA PHE A 54 -8.51 2.15 -2.39
C PHE A 54 -8.14 3.22 -3.45
N PRO A 55 -8.60 4.48 -3.36
CA PRO A 55 -9.55 5.02 -2.38
C PRO A 55 -11.02 4.86 -2.79
N ARG A 56 -11.27 4.46 -4.05
CA ARG A 56 -12.60 4.26 -4.62
C ARG A 56 -12.81 2.80 -4.95
N VAL A 57 -14.07 2.40 -5.02
CA VAL A 57 -14.42 1.10 -5.61
C VAL A 57 -14.04 1.10 -7.08
N ARG A 58 -13.14 0.19 -7.46
CA ARG A 58 -12.70 -0.01 -8.84
C ARG A 58 -12.82 -1.47 -9.19
N ARG A 59 -13.46 -1.74 -10.32
CA ARG A 59 -13.57 -3.08 -10.90
C ARG A 59 -12.64 -3.12 -12.09
N ARG A 60 -11.86 -4.18 -12.22
CA ARG A 60 -10.97 -4.36 -13.35
C ARG A 60 -11.15 -5.72 -13.99
N HIS A 61 -11.12 -5.73 -15.30
CA HIS A 61 -10.96 -6.92 -16.10
C HIS A 61 -9.64 -6.78 -16.85
N THR A 62 -8.68 -7.65 -16.59
CA THR A 62 -7.33 -7.56 -17.16
C THR A 62 -6.95 -8.83 -17.88
N THR A 63 -6.54 -8.70 -19.13
CA THR A 63 -5.89 -9.77 -19.89
C THR A 63 -4.42 -9.46 -20.03
N ILE A 64 -3.56 -10.41 -19.70
CA ILE A 64 -2.10 -10.30 -19.74
C ILE A 64 -1.56 -11.45 -20.58
N ARG A 65 -0.69 -11.12 -21.53
CA ARG A 65 0.05 -12.10 -22.32
C ARG A 65 1.52 -12.01 -21.98
N LEU A 66 2.11 -13.16 -21.67
CA LEU A 66 3.50 -13.29 -21.27
C LEU A 66 4.39 -13.57 -22.49
N ALA A 67 5.64 -13.13 -22.42
CA ALA A 67 6.71 -13.60 -23.28
C ALA A 67 7.24 -14.96 -22.81
N ALA A 68 8.11 -15.58 -23.60
CA ALA A 68 8.67 -16.90 -23.29
C ALA A 68 9.53 -16.92 -22.01
N ASP A 69 10.10 -15.77 -21.63
CA ASP A 69 10.87 -15.57 -20.39
C ASP A 69 9.98 -15.29 -19.17
N GLY A 70 8.65 -15.30 -19.34
CA GLY A 70 7.68 -15.03 -18.29
C GLY A 70 7.43 -13.55 -18.00
N SER A 71 8.14 -12.62 -18.67
CA SER A 71 7.85 -11.20 -18.60
C SER A 71 6.53 -10.87 -19.31
N ILE A 72 5.94 -9.71 -19.01
CA ILE A 72 4.72 -9.26 -19.68
C ILE A 72 5.09 -8.76 -21.08
N ARG A 73 4.36 -9.21 -22.12
CA ARG A 73 4.48 -8.70 -23.50
C ARG A 73 3.34 -7.76 -23.86
N HIS A 74 2.13 -8.07 -23.38
CA HIS A 74 0.94 -7.27 -23.63
C HIS A 74 0.02 -7.31 -22.41
N LEU A 75 -0.54 -6.17 -22.05
CA LEU A 75 -1.58 -6.05 -21.03
C LEU A 75 -2.71 -5.22 -21.61
N GLU A 76 -3.94 -5.68 -21.40
CA GLU A 76 -5.19 -5.01 -21.74
C GLU A 76 -6.07 -4.99 -20.49
N MET A 77 -6.60 -3.83 -20.12
CA MET A 77 -7.33 -3.63 -18.87
C MET A 77 -8.52 -2.69 -19.06
N ASP A 78 -9.71 -3.17 -18.73
CA ASP A 78 -10.89 -2.35 -18.58
C ASP A 78 -11.09 -2.01 -17.09
N ILE A 79 -11.34 -0.74 -16.79
CA ILE A 79 -11.50 -0.23 -15.43
C ILE A 79 -12.85 0.49 -15.33
N ALA A 80 -13.69 0.02 -14.42
CA ALA A 80 -14.96 0.66 -14.07
C ALA A 80 -14.89 1.25 -12.66
N THR A 81 -15.18 2.55 -12.52
CA THR A 81 -15.17 3.28 -11.23
C THR A 81 -16.55 3.89 -10.97
N PRO A 82 -17.48 3.16 -10.34
CA PRO A 82 -18.90 3.55 -10.28
C PRO A 82 -19.17 4.93 -9.66
N SER A 83 -18.33 5.38 -8.74
CA SER A 83 -18.51 6.69 -8.07
C SER A 83 -17.97 7.89 -8.84
N GLU A 84 -17.37 7.69 -10.02
CA GLU A 84 -16.91 8.80 -10.85
C GLU A 84 -18.05 9.40 -11.71
N PRO A 85 -17.88 10.62 -12.24
CA PRO A 85 -18.77 11.17 -13.26
C PRO A 85 -18.90 10.22 -14.46
N LEU A 86 -20.07 10.14 -15.08
CA LEU A 86 -20.36 9.19 -16.17
C LEU A 86 -19.30 9.16 -17.28
N ASN A 87 -18.77 10.32 -17.65
CA ASN A 87 -17.74 10.47 -18.68
C ASN A 87 -16.33 10.02 -18.24
N GLN A 88 -16.16 9.58 -17.01
CA GLN A 88 -14.87 9.15 -16.44
C GLN A 88 -14.92 7.73 -15.88
N ARG A 89 -16.12 7.15 -15.71
CA ARG A 89 -16.31 5.85 -15.04
C ARG A 89 -15.58 4.70 -15.73
N GLU A 90 -15.64 4.67 -17.04
CA GLU A 90 -15.10 3.59 -17.87
C GLU A 90 -13.80 4.03 -18.50
N ARG A 91 -12.78 3.18 -18.36
CA ARG A 91 -11.44 3.40 -18.90
C ARG A 91 -10.92 2.11 -19.50
N HIS A 92 -10.14 2.26 -20.55
CA HIS A 92 -9.49 1.16 -21.24
C HIS A 92 -7.99 1.47 -21.35
N VAL A 93 -7.16 0.52 -20.93
CA VAL A 93 -5.70 0.67 -20.90
C VAL A 93 -5.07 -0.49 -21.65
N THR A 94 -4.14 -0.18 -22.55
CA THR A 94 -3.23 -1.18 -23.11
C THR A 94 -1.79 -0.82 -22.79
N ALA A 95 -0.95 -1.83 -22.59
CA ALA A 95 0.49 -1.70 -22.49
C ALA A 95 1.17 -2.79 -23.31
N ASP A 96 1.93 -2.36 -24.33
CA ASP A 96 2.80 -3.23 -25.11
C ASP A 96 4.23 -3.10 -24.59
N VAL A 97 4.83 -4.23 -24.24
CA VAL A 97 6.13 -4.31 -23.60
C VAL A 97 7.07 -5.12 -24.50
N SER A 98 8.22 -4.53 -24.78
CA SER A 98 9.33 -5.14 -25.51
C SER A 98 10.59 -5.07 -24.66
N ALA A 99 11.65 -5.74 -25.12
CA ALA A 99 12.95 -5.67 -24.45
C ALA A 99 13.48 -4.24 -24.30
N ASP A 100 13.17 -3.35 -25.25
CA ASP A 100 13.74 -1.99 -25.33
C ASP A 100 12.78 -0.87 -24.96
N SER A 101 11.46 -1.13 -24.98
CA SER A 101 10.46 -0.08 -24.81
C SER A 101 9.13 -0.57 -24.27
N VAL A 102 8.42 0.34 -23.62
CA VAL A 102 7.03 0.16 -23.20
C VAL A 102 6.19 1.26 -23.85
N HIS A 103 5.05 0.88 -24.43
CA HIS A 103 4.06 1.76 -25.01
C HIS A 103 2.73 1.58 -24.30
N ILE A 104 2.18 2.65 -23.74
CA ILE A 104 0.94 2.62 -22.97
C ILE A 104 -0.09 3.51 -23.65
N VAL A 105 -1.30 2.99 -23.84
CA VAL A 105 -2.45 3.76 -24.32
C VAL A 105 -3.51 3.74 -23.24
N LYS A 106 -3.98 4.91 -22.82
CA LYS A 106 -5.09 5.07 -21.88
C LYS A 106 -6.23 5.79 -22.59
N ARG A 107 -7.42 5.20 -22.61
CA ARG A 107 -8.62 5.76 -23.26
C ARG A 107 -9.75 5.85 -22.26
N ASP A 108 -10.45 6.97 -22.28
CA ASP A 108 -11.75 7.16 -21.62
C ASP A 108 -12.65 7.97 -22.57
N SER A 109 -13.82 8.40 -22.09
CA SER A 109 -14.72 9.19 -22.94
C SER A 109 -14.24 10.63 -23.19
N ALA A 110 -13.24 11.11 -22.43
CA ALA A 110 -12.63 12.42 -22.62
C ALA A 110 -11.51 12.39 -23.68
N GLY A 111 -10.97 11.22 -24.01
CA GLY A 111 -10.04 11.05 -25.12
C GLY A 111 -9.06 9.90 -24.96
N THR A 112 -7.93 10.00 -25.65
CA THR A 112 -6.84 9.02 -25.60
C THR A 112 -5.53 9.71 -25.24
N LYS A 113 -4.83 9.17 -24.26
CA LYS A 113 -3.45 9.54 -23.91
C LYS A 113 -2.50 8.39 -24.25
N LYS A 114 -1.31 8.74 -24.73
CA LYS A 114 -0.27 7.79 -25.09
C LYS A 114 1.02 8.14 -24.35
N TYR A 115 1.67 7.12 -23.81
CA TYR A 115 2.95 7.22 -23.12
C TYR A 115 3.91 6.21 -23.73
N ALA A 116 5.18 6.56 -23.83
CA ALA A 116 6.21 5.63 -24.25
C ALA A 116 7.51 5.95 -23.52
N PHE A 117 8.27 4.91 -23.20
CA PHE A 117 9.62 5.08 -22.64
C PHE A 117 10.51 3.91 -23.04
N ALA A 118 11.81 4.18 -23.15
CA ALA A 118 12.81 3.16 -23.34
C ALA A 118 13.10 2.45 -22.00
N THR A 119 13.11 1.12 -22.01
CA THR A 119 13.48 0.29 -20.85
C THR A 119 15.00 0.21 -20.72
N GLY A 120 15.73 0.26 -21.84
CA GLY A 120 17.18 0.07 -21.89
C GLY A 120 17.61 -1.36 -21.54
N GLY A 121 16.80 -2.35 -21.92
CA GLY A 121 17.01 -3.76 -21.56
C GLY A 121 16.62 -4.13 -20.13
N ALA A 122 16.18 -3.17 -19.31
CA ALA A 122 15.69 -3.44 -17.96
C ALA A 122 14.34 -4.17 -18.00
N LEU A 123 14.15 -5.12 -17.07
CA LEU A 123 12.85 -5.74 -16.82
C LEU A 123 11.83 -4.67 -16.46
N ALA A 124 10.81 -4.47 -17.30
CA ALA A 124 9.78 -3.46 -17.11
C ALA A 124 8.45 -4.12 -16.75
N MET A 125 7.82 -3.66 -15.67
CA MET A 125 6.60 -4.28 -15.16
C MET A 125 5.56 -3.23 -14.74
N PRO A 126 4.27 -3.47 -15.04
CA PRO A 126 3.19 -2.59 -14.66
C PRO A 126 3.01 -2.62 -13.14
N HIS A 127 2.94 -1.45 -12.53
CA HIS A 127 2.57 -1.31 -11.13
C HIS A 127 1.15 -0.78 -11.02
N LEU A 128 0.34 -1.49 -10.24
CA LEU A 128 -0.99 -1.08 -9.84
C LEU A 128 -1.21 -1.49 -8.38
N PRO A 129 -1.40 -0.52 -7.47
CA PRO A 129 -1.72 -0.84 -6.09
C PRO A 129 -2.95 -1.74 -5.99
N GLN A 130 -2.90 -2.71 -5.07
CA GLN A 130 -4.00 -3.64 -4.77
C GLN A 130 -4.27 -4.75 -5.79
N MET A 131 -3.48 -4.84 -6.87
CA MET A 131 -3.52 -5.96 -7.82
C MET A 131 -2.34 -6.91 -7.60
N TYR A 132 -2.60 -8.02 -6.94
CA TYR A 132 -1.60 -9.00 -6.50
C TYR A 132 -1.31 -10.08 -7.54
N SER A 133 -2.16 -10.25 -8.56
CA SER A 133 -1.79 -11.01 -9.77
C SER A 133 -0.60 -10.37 -10.51
N LEU A 134 -0.51 -9.05 -10.58
CA LEU A 134 0.68 -8.36 -11.10
C LEU A 134 1.88 -8.48 -10.16
N THR A 135 1.65 -8.50 -8.85
CA THR A 135 2.72 -8.69 -7.86
C THR A 135 3.31 -10.11 -7.95
N ASP A 136 2.47 -11.13 -8.14
CA ASP A 136 2.88 -12.52 -8.41
C ASP A 136 3.77 -12.59 -9.66
N LEU A 137 3.39 -11.89 -10.74
CA LEU A 137 4.22 -11.79 -11.95
C LEU A 137 5.52 -11.02 -11.74
N TYR A 138 5.51 -9.98 -10.89
CA TYR A 138 6.71 -9.24 -10.49
C TYR A 138 7.76 -10.18 -9.90
N PHE A 139 7.35 -10.98 -8.91
CA PHE A 139 8.22 -11.96 -8.29
C PHE A 139 8.60 -13.07 -9.25
N GLY A 140 7.65 -13.61 -10.02
CA GLY A 140 7.94 -14.65 -11.01
C GLY A 140 9.01 -14.22 -12.02
N ALA A 141 8.89 -13.02 -12.57
CA ALA A 141 9.88 -12.48 -13.50
C ALA A 141 11.23 -12.23 -12.81
N ALA A 142 11.25 -11.65 -11.60
CA ALA A 142 12.50 -11.43 -10.86
C ALA A 142 13.20 -12.75 -10.47
N LEU A 143 12.46 -13.75 -10.00
CA LEU A 143 12.99 -15.06 -9.62
C LEU A 143 13.60 -15.80 -10.82
N ALA A 144 13.07 -15.59 -12.03
CA ALA A 144 13.67 -16.13 -13.25
C ALA A 144 15.01 -15.45 -13.63
N HIS A 145 15.29 -14.25 -13.11
CA HIS A 145 16.51 -13.48 -13.37
C HIS A 145 17.52 -13.51 -12.21
N ALA A 146 17.11 -14.01 -11.03
CA ALA A 146 17.99 -14.20 -9.88
C ALA A 146 18.70 -15.57 -9.96
N ALA A 147 19.99 -15.62 -9.63
CA ALA A 147 20.78 -16.86 -9.70
C ALA A 147 20.88 -17.56 -8.33
N ALA A 148 20.85 -16.81 -7.23
CA ALA A 148 21.03 -17.33 -5.87
C ALA A 148 20.26 -16.52 -4.81
N VAL A 149 20.14 -17.09 -3.62
CA VAL A 149 19.67 -16.38 -2.42
C VAL A 149 20.58 -15.20 -2.13
N GLY A 150 20.00 -14.04 -1.87
CA GLY A 150 20.70 -12.76 -1.66
C GLY A 150 20.76 -11.89 -2.91
N ASP A 151 20.47 -12.44 -4.09
CA ASP A 151 20.45 -11.66 -5.32
C ASP A 151 19.28 -10.68 -5.32
N SER A 152 19.55 -9.48 -5.84
CA SER A 152 18.54 -8.43 -6.04
C SER A 152 18.34 -8.16 -7.53
N VAL A 153 17.08 -8.15 -7.97
CA VAL A 153 16.67 -7.81 -9.33
C VAL A 153 15.93 -6.48 -9.30
N THR A 154 16.47 -5.50 -10.03
CA THR A 154 15.81 -4.21 -10.22
C THR A 154 14.81 -4.31 -11.36
N VAL A 155 13.60 -3.82 -11.10
CA VAL A 155 12.49 -3.78 -12.04
C VAL A 155 12.07 -2.35 -12.25
N ARG A 156 11.97 -1.94 -13.52
CA ARG A 156 11.47 -0.62 -13.89
C ARG A 156 9.95 -0.62 -13.89
N GLN A 157 9.36 0.22 -13.06
CA GLN A 157 7.92 0.26 -12.84
C GLN A 157 7.27 1.34 -13.71
N TYR A 158 6.14 0.99 -14.31
CA TYR A 158 5.29 1.95 -15.01
C TYR A 158 3.85 1.83 -14.53
N TYR A 159 3.14 2.96 -14.51
CA TYR A 159 1.78 3.00 -13.96
C TYR A 159 0.72 2.94 -15.05
N ILE A 160 -0.16 1.95 -14.93
CA ILE A 160 -1.22 1.68 -15.91
C ILE A 160 -2.52 2.44 -15.62
N ASP A 161 -2.78 2.85 -14.38
CA ASP A 161 -3.98 3.64 -14.05
C ASP A 161 -3.71 5.17 -14.09
N ARG A 162 -4.73 5.97 -14.34
CA ARG A 162 -4.59 7.44 -14.57
C ARG A 162 -4.28 8.22 -13.29
N GLU A 163 -4.68 7.70 -12.12
CA GLU A 163 -4.41 8.35 -10.83
C GLU A 163 -2.91 8.49 -10.56
N PHE A 164 -2.11 7.74 -11.32
CA PHE A 164 -0.67 7.74 -11.22
C PHE A 164 0.04 8.43 -12.38
N ASP A 165 -0.67 9.07 -13.30
CA ASP A 165 -0.08 9.81 -14.45
C ASP A 165 0.90 10.91 -14.01
N ARG A 166 0.77 11.40 -12.78
CA ARG A 166 1.65 12.42 -12.19
C ARG A 166 2.94 11.87 -11.58
N PHE A 167 3.03 10.56 -11.36
CA PHE A 167 4.24 9.97 -10.79
C PHE A 167 5.22 9.65 -11.92
N PRO A 168 6.51 9.94 -11.73
CA PRO A 168 7.53 9.53 -12.69
C PRO A 168 7.63 8.01 -12.75
N LEU A 169 8.40 7.49 -13.72
CA LEU A 169 8.81 6.09 -13.68
C LEU A 169 9.58 5.83 -12.40
N HIS A 170 9.28 4.69 -11.79
CA HIS A 170 9.80 4.30 -10.50
C HIS A 170 10.55 2.96 -10.61
N SER A 171 11.23 2.55 -9.55
CA SER A 171 11.94 1.28 -9.50
C SER A 171 11.51 0.44 -8.30
N GLY A 172 11.30 -0.85 -8.56
CA GLY A 172 11.17 -1.88 -7.55
C GLY A 172 12.43 -2.72 -7.48
N VAL A 173 12.81 -3.17 -6.30
CA VAL A 173 13.91 -4.12 -6.11
C VAL A 173 13.33 -5.36 -5.44
N VAL A 174 13.46 -6.51 -6.12
CA VAL A 174 13.11 -7.81 -5.55
C VAL A 174 14.39 -8.46 -5.07
N THR A 175 14.46 -8.83 -3.79
CA THR A 175 15.59 -9.57 -3.22
C THR A 175 15.16 -10.98 -2.86
N LEU A 176 15.86 -11.98 -3.38
CA LEU A 176 15.58 -13.39 -3.10
C LEU A 176 16.10 -13.78 -1.71
N LEU A 177 15.26 -14.40 -0.90
CA LEU A 177 15.56 -14.82 0.46
C LEU A 177 15.51 -16.35 0.59
N ALA A 178 16.19 -16.88 1.61
CA ALA A 178 16.15 -18.30 1.90
C ALA A 178 14.73 -18.78 2.28
N GLY A 179 14.42 -20.02 1.89
CA GLY A 179 13.19 -20.72 2.26
C GLY A 179 11.97 -20.31 1.44
N ASN A 180 12.12 -20.19 0.11
CA ASN A 180 11.05 -19.76 -0.82
C ASN A 180 10.42 -18.43 -0.40
N ARG A 181 11.26 -17.44 -0.14
CA ARG A 181 10.85 -16.09 0.25
C ARG A 181 11.52 -15.06 -0.64
N ALA A 182 10.89 -13.92 -0.78
CA ALA A 182 11.49 -12.74 -1.39
C ALA A 182 10.93 -11.50 -0.72
N GLU A 183 11.68 -10.42 -0.75
CA GLU A 183 11.17 -9.10 -0.39
C GLU A 183 11.12 -8.21 -1.62
N LEU A 184 10.15 -7.30 -1.62
CA LEU A 184 9.95 -6.28 -2.64
C LEU A 184 10.05 -4.91 -1.96
N HIS A 185 11.04 -4.13 -2.35
CA HIS A 185 11.17 -2.73 -1.98
C HIS A 185 10.75 -1.85 -3.15
N HIS A 186 9.87 -0.89 -2.91
CA HIS A 186 9.58 0.16 -3.89
C HIS A 186 10.10 1.49 -3.37
N ASP A 187 10.71 2.27 -4.25
CA ASP A 187 11.16 3.63 -3.97
C ASP A 187 10.03 4.57 -3.49
N TRP A 188 8.78 4.35 -3.91
CA TRP A 188 7.64 5.20 -3.56
C TRP A 188 6.76 4.71 -2.38
N LEU A 189 6.69 3.39 -2.11
CA LEU A 189 5.77 2.84 -1.07
C LEU A 189 6.23 3.06 0.38
N ALA A 190 7.42 3.64 0.56
CA ALA A 190 8.09 3.82 1.85
C ALA A 190 8.03 2.53 2.68
N GLY A 191 8.88 1.56 2.33
CA GLY A 191 9.06 0.32 3.06
C GLY A 191 9.09 -0.92 2.16
N TYR A 192 8.89 -2.08 2.78
CA TYR A 192 9.09 -3.39 2.17
C TYR A 192 7.81 -4.24 2.21
N GLY A 193 7.67 -5.11 1.22
CA GLY A 193 6.71 -6.21 1.19
C GLY A 193 7.42 -7.56 1.21
N ASP A 194 6.89 -8.50 1.98
CA ASP A 194 7.47 -9.83 2.19
C ASP A 194 6.59 -10.90 1.55
N ALA A 195 7.12 -11.71 0.64
CA ALA A 195 6.37 -12.76 -0.05
C ALA A 195 6.89 -14.16 0.28
N THR A 196 5.97 -15.13 0.29
CA THR A 196 6.28 -16.57 0.34
C THR A 196 5.81 -17.26 -0.93
N PHE A 197 6.47 -18.35 -1.32
CA PHE A 197 6.20 -19.06 -2.57
C PHE A 197 6.09 -20.57 -2.37
N ASP A 198 5.34 -21.22 -3.27
CA ASP A 198 5.39 -22.67 -3.41
C ASP A 198 6.68 -23.12 -4.14
N SER A 199 6.85 -24.43 -4.32
CA SER A 199 8.00 -24.99 -5.04
C SER A 199 8.03 -24.68 -6.54
N LEU A 200 6.95 -24.10 -7.08
CA LEU A 200 6.83 -23.66 -8.48
C LEU A 200 6.93 -22.14 -8.60
N HIS A 201 7.33 -21.45 -7.53
CA HIS A 201 7.45 -20.00 -7.45
C HIS A 201 6.13 -19.23 -7.63
N HIS A 202 4.98 -19.86 -7.35
CA HIS A 202 3.74 -19.11 -7.23
C HIS A 202 3.66 -18.45 -5.86
N MET A 203 3.33 -17.16 -5.82
CA MET A 203 3.16 -16.42 -4.58
C MET A 203 2.00 -17.00 -3.77
N LEU A 204 2.27 -17.39 -2.53
CA LEU A 204 1.30 -17.92 -1.56
C LEU A 204 0.78 -16.83 -0.63
N THR A 205 1.69 -16.01 -0.11
CA THR A 205 1.35 -14.86 0.74
C THR A 205 2.18 -13.64 0.37
N TYR A 206 1.64 -12.46 0.67
CA TYR A 206 2.37 -11.21 0.65
C TYR A 206 1.98 -10.36 1.87
N SER A 207 2.96 -9.95 2.67
CA SER A 207 2.78 -9.06 3.80
C SER A 207 3.35 -7.69 3.49
N GLY A 208 2.50 -6.67 3.57
CA GLY A 208 2.88 -5.27 3.53
C GLY A 208 3.11 -4.67 4.92
N ALA A 209 3.31 -5.48 5.97
CA ALA A 209 3.46 -5.02 7.34
C ALA A 209 4.63 -4.03 7.52
N ARG A 210 5.69 -4.15 6.71
CA ARG A 210 6.84 -3.22 6.69
C ARG A 210 6.69 -2.06 5.72
N SER A 211 5.52 -1.86 5.13
CA SER A 211 5.21 -0.72 4.24
C SER A 211 4.19 0.22 4.86
N THR A 212 3.89 1.31 4.15
CA THR A 212 2.79 2.22 4.52
C THR A 212 1.39 1.63 4.31
N TYR A 213 1.25 0.55 3.54
CA TYR A 213 -0.05 -0.05 3.23
C TYR A 213 -0.57 -0.93 4.37
N LYS A 214 0.32 -1.64 5.10
CA LYS A 214 -0.03 -2.50 6.25
C LYS A 214 -1.08 -3.58 5.92
N ILE A 215 -0.98 -4.15 4.73
CA ILE A 215 -1.91 -5.14 4.18
C ILE A 215 -1.34 -6.56 4.32
N GLU A 216 -2.22 -7.54 4.31
CA GLU A 216 -1.89 -8.96 4.24
C GLU A 216 -2.63 -9.60 3.08
N VAL A 217 -1.97 -10.49 2.35
CA VAL A 217 -2.50 -11.12 1.13
C VAL A 217 -2.30 -12.62 1.22
N GLU A 218 -3.34 -13.34 0.83
CA GLU A 218 -3.30 -14.79 0.67
C GLU A 218 -3.74 -15.18 -0.75
N ARG A 219 -3.06 -16.18 -1.31
CA ARG A 219 -3.50 -16.87 -2.53
C ARG A 219 -4.62 -17.84 -2.19
N LEU A 220 -5.73 -17.70 -2.89
CA LEU A 220 -6.89 -18.58 -2.78
C LEU A 220 -6.77 -19.73 -3.77
N VAL A 221 -7.05 -20.95 -3.33
CA VAL A 221 -7.05 -22.15 -4.19
C VAL A 221 -8.25 -22.19 -5.15
N ALA A 222 -9.33 -21.48 -4.82
CA ALA A 222 -10.55 -21.40 -5.62
C ALA A 222 -10.80 -19.95 -6.04
N GLN A 223 -11.43 -19.78 -7.20
CA GLN A 223 -11.83 -18.46 -7.69
C GLN A 223 -12.96 -17.89 -6.82
N PRO A 224 -12.78 -16.68 -6.26
CA PRO A 224 -13.82 -16.03 -5.48
C PRO A 224 -14.85 -15.32 -6.38
N ASP A 225 -16.02 -15.01 -5.82
CA ASP A 225 -17.05 -14.20 -6.48
C ASP A 225 -16.71 -12.69 -6.36
N VAL A 226 -15.89 -12.22 -7.31
CA VAL A 226 -15.46 -10.82 -7.39
C VAL A 226 -16.64 -9.87 -7.61
N ALA A 227 -17.62 -10.27 -8.43
CA ALA A 227 -18.77 -9.44 -8.77
C ALA A 227 -19.65 -9.15 -7.54
N ALA A 228 -19.92 -10.17 -6.72
CA ALA A 228 -20.69 -9.98 -5.48
C ALA A 228 -19.97 -9.06 -4.49
N VAL A 229 -18.65 -9.18 -4.36
CA VAL A 229 -17.84 -8.30 -3.49
C VAL A 229 -17.84 -6.87 -4.02
N ALA A 230 -17.73 -6.71 -5.33
CA ALA A 230 -17.77 -5.41 -5.98
C ALA A 230 -19.10 -4.69 -5.85
N GLN A 231 -20.21 -5.44 -5.82
CA GLN A 231 -21.51 -4.86 -5.54
C GLN A 231 -21.61 -4.38 -4.09
N ARG A 232 -21.16 -5.19 -3.11
CA ARG A 232 -21.16 -4.78 -1.70
C ARG A 232 -20.30 -3.55 -1.44
N PHE A 233 -19.12 -3.48 -2.05
CA PHE A 233 -18.25 -2.32 -1.97
C PHE A 233 -18.93 -1.07 -2.54
N ALA A 234 -19.50 -1.15 -3.75
CA ALA A 234 -20.18 -0.02 -4.37
C ALA A 234 -21.37 0.48 -3.52
N THR A 235 -22.21 -0.43 -3.01
CA THR A 235 -23.32 -0.08 -2.11
C THR A 235 -22.83 0.63 -0.86
N THR A 236 -21.73 0.16 -0.26
CA THR A 236 -21.15 0.76 0.95
C THR A 236 -20.60 2.16 0.66
N GLU A 237 -19.90 2.34 -0.46
CA GLU A 237 -19.38 3.65 -0.87
C GLU A 237 -20.51 4.66 -1.13
N THR A 238 -21.57 4.25 -1.84
CA THR A 238 -22.74 5.10 -2.06
C THR A 238 -23.42 5.48 -0.75
N ALA A 239 -23.66 4.51 0.14
CA ALA A 239 -24.27 4.75 1.45
C ALA A 239 -23.43 5.70 2.33
N ALA A 240 -22.11 5.72 2.13
CA ALA A 240 -21.21 6.62 2.82
C ALA A 240 -21.19 8.05 2.25
N GLY A 241 -21.89 8.33 1.15
CA GLY A 241 -21.85 9.62 0.45
C GLY A 241 -20.68 9.75 -0.54
N GLY A 242 -20.15 8.64 -1.03
CA GLY A 242 -19.05 8.57 -1.99
C GLY A 242 -17.71 8.15 -1.37
N MET A 243 -16.63 8.46 -2.08
CA MET A 243 -15.26 8.09 -1.72
C MET A 243 -14.90 8.55 -0.31
N LYS A 244 -14.48 7.61 0.55
CA LYS A 244 -13.89 7.91 1.86
C LYS A 244 -12.53 7.25 1.99
N GLN A 245 -11.56 8.02 2.48
CA GLN A 245 -10.27 7.46 2.87
C GLN A 245 -10.46 6.42 3.99
N LEU A 246 -9.72 5.31 3.92
CA LEU A 246 -9.74 4.27 4.95
C LEU A 246 -9.25 4.78 6.31
N SER A 247 -8.37 5.79 6.29
CA SER A 247 -7.93 6.55 7.46
C SER A 247 -8.32 8.02 7.27
N VAL A 248 -9.39 8.44 7.93
CA VAL A 248 -9.90 9.82 7.87
C VAL A 248 -9.03 10.76 8.71
N ARG A 249 -8.90 12.02 8.29
CA ARG A 249 -8.29 13.07 9.13
C ARG A 249 -9.32 13.70 10.06
N ASP A 250 -8.86 14.17 11.20
CA ASP A 250 -9.65 14.90 12.19
C ASP A 250 -8.78 15.96 12.87
N THR A 251 -9.43 16.91 13.54
CA THR A 251 -8.74 17.97 14.26
C THR A 251 -9.28 18.09 15.69
N ALA A 252 -8.46 17.72 16.67
CA ALA A 252 -8.76 17.97 18.07
C ALA A 252 -8.49 19.46 18.39
N ARG A 253 -9.43 20.13 19.06
CA ARG A 253 -9.27 21.51 19.50
C ARG A 253 -9.53 21.62 20.99
N ALA A 254 -8.73 22.42 21.67
CA ALA A 254 -8.86 22.66 23.11
C ALA A 254 -8.37 24.05 23.47
N THR A 255 -8.76 24.51 24.65
CA THR A 255 -8.29 25.77 25.25
C THR A 255 -7.83 25.49 26.68
N ILE A 256 -6.62 25.94 27.02
CA ILE A 256 -6.10 25.92 28.40
C ILE A 256 -5.83 27.38 28.78
N GLY A 257 -6.66 27.94 29.67
CA GLY A 257 -6.64 29.38 29.94
C GLY A 257 -6.94 30.21 28.70
N ALA A 258 -6.00 31.05 28.27
CA ALA A 258 -6.09 31.84 27.04
C ALA A 258 -5.44 31.16 25.82
N ALA A 259 -4.68 30.08 26.01
CA ALA A 259 -3.98 29.38 24.95
C ALA A 259 -4.93 28.45 24.18
N LYS A 260 -4.97 28.61 22.86
CA LYS A 260 -5.74 27.76 21.94
C LYS A 260 -4.82 26.72 21.32
N PHE A 261 -5.34 25.50 21.23
CA PHE A 261 -4.64 24.35 20.67
C PHE A 261 -5.44 23.75 19.52
N SER A 262 -4.72 23.26 18.52
CA SER A 262 -5.25 22.44 17.44
C SER A 262 -4.29 21.29 17.18
N VAL A 263 -4.82 20.06 17.07
CA VAL A 263 -4.05 18.90 16.64
C VAL A 263 -4.72 18.29 15.42
N ASP A 264 -4.11 18.42 14.26
CA ASP A 264 -4.59 17.83 13.00
C ASP A 264 -3.87 16.51 12.72
N TYR A 265 -4.62 15.42 12.59
CA TYR A 265 -4.05 14.07 12.54
C TYR A 265 -4.89 13.08 11.72
N GLY A 266 -4.25 12.05 11.20
CA GLY A 266 -4.93 10.90 10.60
C GLY A 266 -5.38 9.91 11.66
N ARG A 267 -6.60 9.38 11.53
CA ARG A 267 -7.25 8.46 12.48
C ARG A 267 -7.35 7.04 11.91
N PRO A 268 -6.25 6.25 11.88
CA PRO A 268 -6.34 4.86 11.47
C PRO A 268 -7.22 4.05 12.42
N LEU A 269 -7.86 3.01 11.87
CA LEU A 269 -8.63 2.01 12.62
C LEU A 269 -7.72 0.83 13.01
N ALA A 270 -7.94 0.24 14.19
CA ALA A 270 -7.18 -0.94 14.62
C ALA A 270 -7.52 -2.15 13.74
N ARG A 271 -8.80 -2.34 13.39
CA ARG A 271 -9.29 -3.44 12.52
C ARG A 271 -8.87 -4.82 12.99
N GLY A 272 -8.91 -5.03 14.30
CA GLY A 272 -8.51 -6.29 14.94
C GLY A 272 -7.00 -6.60 14.86
N ARG A 273 -6.16 -5.65 14.43
CA ARG A 273 -4.70 -5.86 14.33
C ARG A 273 -4.01 -5.62 15.66
N VAL A 274 -2.92 -6.35 15.87
CA VAL A 274 -1.97 -6.05 16.95
C VAL A 274 -1.29 -4.72 16.66
N LEU A 275 -1.35 -3.77 17.58
CA LEU A 275 -0.82 -2.43 17.36
C LEU A 275 0.70 -2.37 17.63
N LEU A 276 1.10 -2.47 18.90
CA LEU A 276 2.51 -2.43 19.28
C LEU A 276 3.26 -3.68 18.80
N GLY A 277 4.45 -3.46 18.24
CA GLY A 277 5.31 -4.53 17.70
C GLY A 277 4.89 -5.06 16.33
N ASN A 278 3.76 -4.59 15.78
CA ASN A 278 3.33 -4.93 14.42
C ASN A 278 3.01 -3.66 13.63
N ILE A 279 1.83 -3.04 13.83
CA ILE A 279 1.47 -1.82 13.10
C ILE A 279 2.33 -0.62 13.51
N LEU A 280 2.74 -0.62 14.78
CA LEU A 280 3.68 0.30 15.39
C LEU A 280 4.97 -0.47 15.73
N PRO A 281 5.93 -0.55 14.81
CA PRO A 281 7.20 -1.23 15.07
C PRO A 281 7.92 -0.58 16.24
N TYR A 282 8.55 -1.41 17.08
CA TYR A 282 9.31 -0.92 18.22
C TYR A 282 10.63 -0.28 17.75
N GLY A 283 11.01 0.84 18.37
CA GLY A 283 12.24 1.56 18.07
C GLY A 283 12.22 2.34 16.76
N GLU A 284 11.11 2.32 16.02
CA GLU A 284 10.96 3.08 14.78
C GLU A 284 10.15 4.36 14.99
N VAL A 285 10.52 5.41 14.27
CA VAL A 285 9.80 6.69 14.28
C VAL A 285 8.48 6.53 13.54
N TRP A 286 7.39 6.78 14.25
CA TRP A 286 6.04 6.76 13.71
C TRP A 286 5.44 8.16 13.68
N ARG A 287 4.74 8.47 12.59
CA ARG A 287 4.03 9.75 12.34
C ARG A 287 2.90 10.08 13.31
N THR A 288 2.67 9.25 14.33
CA THR A 288 1.62 9.40 15.35
C THR A 288 0.23 9.59 14.70
N GLY A 289 -0.08 8.77 13.72
CA GLY A 289 -1.28 8.86 12.88
C GLY A 289 -1.13 8.13 11.55
N ALA A 290 -1.90 8.54 10.54
CA ALA A 290 -1.87 8.02 9.17
C ALA A 290 -1.75 9.13 8.12
N ASN A 291 -1.20 8.81 6.94
CA ASN A 291 -0.97 9.73 5.83
C ASN A 291 0.03 10.85 6.17
N ALA A 292 -0.36 12.13 6.07
CA ALA A 292 0.45 13.29 6.44
C ALA A 292 0.74 13.32 7.96
N ALA A 293 1.87 13.91 8.34
CA ALA A 293 2.31 13.98 9.73
C ALA A 293 1.26 14.66 10.64
N THR A 294 1.20 14.23 11.90
CA THR A 294 0.33 14.85 12.91
C THR A 294 0.87 16.23 13.27
N GLN A 295 0.03 17.27 13.15
CA GLN A 295 0.42 18.66 13.37
C GLN A 295 -0.20 19.21 14.66
N LEU A 296 0.63 19.75 15.55
CA LEU A 296 0.23 20.49 16.74
C LEU A 296 0.42 21.98 16.50
N THR A 297 -0.62 22.78 16.68
CA THR A 297 -0.55 24.24 16.73
C THR A 297 -0.94 24.74 18.12
N THR A 298 -0.13 25.62 18.68
CA THR A 298 -0.40 26.32 19.94
C THR A 298 -0.31 27.83 19.75
N SER A 299 -1.26 28.58 20.31
CA SER A 299 -1.30 30.05 20.22
C SER A 299 -0.47 30.77 21.29
N ALA A 300 0.13 30.04 22.24
CA ALA A 300 0.95 30.58 23.30
C ALA A 300 2.19 29.70 23.52
N PRO A 301 3.25 30.21 24.16
CA PRO A 301 4.34 29.38 24.64
C PRO A 301 3.85 28.33 25.64
N ILE A 302 4.34 27.10 25.50
CA ILE A 302 3.96 25.97 26.35
C ILE A 302 5.18 25.14 26.71
N THR A 303 5.03 24.31 27.73
CA THR A 303 5.88 23.14 27.97
C THR A 303 5.04 21.87 27.76
N LEU A 304 5.43 21.02 26.79
CA LEU A 304 4.79 19.74 26.49
C LEU A 304 5.73 18.60 26.87
N GLY A 305 5.35 17.79 27.85
CA GLY A 305 6.14 16.63 28.28
C GLY A 305 7.50 16.96 28.90
N GLY A 306 7.86 18.23 29.07
CA GLY A 306 9.20 18.69 29.47
C GLY A 306 9.86 19.59 28.42
N THR A 307 9.44 19.48 27.16
CA THR A 307 9.96 20.30 26.06
C THR A 307 9.25 21.65 26.00
N ARG A 308 10.02 22.74 26.10
CA ARG A 308 9.51 24.10 25.95
C ARG A 308 9.37 24.48 24.47
N LEU A 309 8.19 24.97 24.10
CA LEU A 309 7.80 25.30 22.74
C LEU A 309 7.24 26.73 22.68
N PRO A 310 7.81 27.63 21.88
CA PRO A 310 7.14 28.87 21.51
C PRO A 310 5.78 28.62 20.84
N ALA A 311 4.94 29.65 20.82
CA ALA A 311 3.72 29.64 19.99
C ALA A 311 4.08 29.33 18.53
N GLY A 312 3.32 28.45 17.89
CA GLY A 312 3.64 27.98 16.53
C GLY A 312 3.02 26.63 16.20
N THR A 313 3.44 26.11 15.05
CA THR A 313 3.03 24.80 14.53
C THR A 313 4.23 23.87 14.48
N TYR A 314 4.03 22.62 14.89
CA TYR A 314 5.01 21.56 14.99
C TYR A 314 4.41 20.26 14.46
N THR A 315 5.24 19.27 14.13
CA THR A 315 4.79 17.89 13.94
C THR A 315 5.12 17.02 15.14
N LEU A 316 4.26 16.02 15.38
CA LEU A 316 4.41 15.07 16.49
C LEU A 316 4.72 13.68 15.95
N TRP A 317 5.80 13.09 16.47
CA TRP A 317 6.25 11.75 16.13
C TRP A 317 6.38 10.93 17.41
N THR A 318 6.27 9.62 17.31
CA THR A 318 6.36 8.72 18.45
C THR A 318 7.28 7.55 18.15
N VAL A 319 8.05 7.11 19.15
CA VAL A 319 8.91 5.92 19.07
C VAL A 319 8.45 4.92 20.12
N PRO A 320 7.68 3.90 19.74
CA PRO A 320 7.20 2.88 20.68
C PRO A 320 8.33 1.97 21.16
N SER A 321 8.21 1.49 22.40
CA SER A 321 9.16 0.58 23.07
C SER A 321 8.47 -0.72 23.49
N LYS A 322 9.26 -1.80 23.62
CA LYS A 322 8.77 -3.15 23.92
C LYS A 322 8.05 -3.27 25.27
N ASP A 323 8.38 -2.41 26.21
CA ASP A 323 7.79 -2.30 27.54
C ASP A 323 6.45 -1.54 27.56
N GLY A 324 5.97 -1.09 26.39
CA GLY A 324 4.72 -0.33 26.24
C GLY A 324 4.88 1.19 26.33
N HIS A 325 6.09 1.67 26.67
CA HIS A 325 6.41 3.09 26.65
C HIS A 325 6.54 3.61 25.22
N ALA A 326 6.41 4.93 25.05
CA ALA A 326 6.77 5.60 23.82
C ALA A 326 7.40 6.95 24.12
N ASP A 327 8.39 7.32 23.31
CA ASP A 327 8.90 8.67 23.33
C ASP A 327 8.11 9.55 22.36
N LEU A 328 7.68 10.73 22.79
CA LEU A 328 7.14 11.78 21.95
C LEU A 328 8.28 12.65 21.45
N ILE A 329 8.35 12.84 20.13
CA ILE A 329 9.24 13.78 19.46
C ILE A 329 8.41 14.93 18.93
N VAL A 330 8.84 16.15 19.23
CA VAL A 330 8.30 17.38 18.65
C VAL A 330 9.27 17.89 17.61
N ASN A 331 8.83 18.02 16.36
CA ASN A 331 9.67 18.41 15.23
C ASN A 331 9.19 19.73 14.61
N LYS A 332 10.11 20.59 14.18
CA LYS A 332 9.84 21.93 13.64
C LYS A 332 9.39 21.92 12.17
N GLN A 333 9.54 20.81 11.46
CA GLN A 333 8.96 20.62 10.13
C GLN A 333 7.44 20.48 10.25
N PHE A 334 6.70 21.08 9.31
CA PHE A 334 5.25 20.96 9.22
C PHE A 334 4.79 20.98 7.76
N GLY A 335 3.63 20.39 7.49
CA GLY A 335 3.04 20.29 6.15
C GLY A 335 3.56 19.13 5.29
N GLN A 336 4.52 18.36 5.77
CA GLN A 336 5.17 17.25 5.06
C GLN A 336 4.39 15.92 5.15
N TRP A 337 4.72 14.98 4.27
CA TRP A 337 4.14 13.64 4.33
C TRP A 337 4.67 12.87 5.55
N GLY A 338 3.87 11.95 6.11
CA GLY A 338 4.22 11.27 7.35
C GLY A 338 5.33 10.21 7.25
N THR A 339 6.08 10.18 6.15
CA THR A 339 7.35 9.42 6.03
C THR A 339 8.55 10.33 5.83
N GLU A 340 8.36 11.64 5.75
CA GLU A 340 9.41 12.64 5.50
C GLU A 340 9.88 13.25 6.83
N TYR A 341 10.37 12.40 7.73
CA TYR A 341 10.93 12.82 9.02
C TYR A 341 12.43 13.11 8.92
N ASP A 342 12.87 14.27 9.42
CA ASP A 342 14.29 14.59 9.60
C ASP A 342 14.57 15.04 11.04
N ALA A 343 15.35 14.22 11.76
CA ALA A 343 15.73 14.43 13.15
C ALA A 343 16.50 15.74 13.40
N LYS A 344 17.10 16.36 12.36
CA LYS A 344 17.78 17.67 12.50
C LYS A 344 16.83 18.79 12.90
N HIS A 345 15.53 18.61 12.69
CA HIS A 345 14.50 19.58 13.04
C HIS A 345 13.80 19.29 14.37
N ASP A 346 14.27 18.31 15.14
CA ASP A 346 13.69 18.01 16.44
C ASP A 346 13.88 19.17 17.42
N ALA A 347 12.79 19.58 18.06
CA ALA A 347 12.75 20.56 19.13
C ALA A 347 12.93 19.92 20.52
N GLY A 348 12.55 18.64 20.65
CA GLY A 348 12.69 17.88 21.88
C GLY A 348 12.12 16.48 21.75
N LYS A 349 12.52 15.61 22.70
CA LYS A 349 12.10 14.22 22.80
C LYS A 349 11.83 13.90 24.27
N GLU A 350 10.64 13.43 24.58
CA GLU A 350 10.19 13.20 25.96
C GLU A 350 9.52 11.84 26.10
N SER A 351 9.75 11.16 27.22
CA SER A 351 9.07 9.89 27.48
C SER A 351 7.60 10.13 27.87
N LEU A 352 6.67 9.47 27.16
CA LEU A 352 5.25 9.51 27.48
C LEU A 352 4.95 8.59 28.67
N ARG A 353 4.02 9.03 29.50
CA ARG A 353 3.43 8.18 30.53
C ARG A 353 2.52 7.16 29.88
N VAL A 354 2.59 5.93 30.35
CA VAL A 354 1.78 4.81 29.86
C VAL A 354 0.65 4.56 30.84
N ASP A 355 -0.56 4.57 30.30
CA ASP A 355 -1.72 3.98 30.95
C ASP A 355 -2.21 2.82 30.08
N THR A 356 -2.84 1.82 30.68
CA THR A 356 -3.56 0.77 29.95
C THR A 356 -5.05 1.04 29.99
N SER A 357 -5.70 1.07 28.83
CA SER A 357 -7.16 1.10 28.76
C SER A 357 -7.72 -0.32 28.86
N ALA A 358 -8.69 -0.54 29.75
CA ALA A 358 -9.43 -1.80 29.83
C ALA A 358 -10.31 -2.05 28.59
N THR A 359 -10.78 -0.98 27.94
CA THR A 359 -11.58 -1.03 26.73
C THR A 359 -10.75 -0.57 25.53
N PRO A 360 -10.53 -1.43 24.51
CA PRO A 360 -9.79 -1.04 23.33
C PRO A 360 -10.45 0.10 22.55
N VAL A 361 -9.67 1.12 22.19
CA VAL A 361 -10.10 2.26 21.37
C VAL A 361 -9.89 1.95 19.89
N GLU A 362 -10.97 1.71 19.14
CA GLU A 362 -10.88 1.27 17.73
C GLU A 362 -10.27 2.33 16.80
N LYS A 363 -10.66 3.59 16.98
CA LYS A 363 -10.19 4.74 16.19
C LYS A 363 -9.04 5.42 16.92
N PHE A 364 -7.87 5.48 16.31
CA PHE A 364 -6.78 6.30 16.82
C PHE A 364 -7.30 7.71 17.13
N THR A 365 -7.08 8.16 18.37
CA THR A 365 -7.66 9.40 18.89
C THR A 365 -6.59 10.17 19.64
N ILE A 366 -6.49 11.46 19.32
CA ILE A 366 -5.66 12.42 20.05
C ILE A 366 -6.60 13.45 20.68
N SER A 367 -6.34 13.79 21.93
CA SER A 367 -7.06 14.84 22.65
C SER A 367 -6.13 15.69 23.52
N ILE A 368 -6.59 16.89 23.87
CA ILE A 368 -5.99 17.73 24.90
C ILE A 368 -7.06 17.94 25.96
N VAL A 369 -6.78 17.52 27.19
CA VAL A 369 -7.70 17.59 28.32
C VAL A 369 -7.25 18.73 29.25
N PRO A 370 -7.97 19.86 29.31
CA PRO A 370 -7.67 20.93 30.26
C PRO A 370 -7.88 20.46 31.69
N ALA A 371 -6.98 20.84 32.60
CA ALA A 371 -7.06 20.54 34.03
C ALA A 371 -7.16 21.81 34.88
N SER A 372 -6.61 22.94 34.42
CA SER A 372 -6.73 24.25 35.06
C SER A 372 -6.48 25.38 34.05
N ALA A 373 -6.41 26.63 34.53
CA ALA A 373 -6.10 27.79 33.70
C ALA A 373 -4.71 27.74 33.03
N ARG A 374 -3.78 26.92 33.52
CA ARG A 374 -2.41 26.79 32.96
C ARG A 374 -1.96 25.36 32.72
N ARG A 375 -2.77 24.35 33.07
CA ARG A 375 -2.38 22.94 32.97
C ARG A 375 -3.39 22.15 32.17
N GLY A 376 -2.90 21.20 31.40
CA GLY A 376 -3.70 20.18 30.74
C GLY A 376 -2.86 18.95 30.45
N THR A 377 -3.44 18.00 29.73
CA THR A 377 -2.79 16.75 29.37
C THR A 377 -3.01 16.47 27.88
N PHE A 378 -1.93 16.23 27.15
CA PHE A 378 -1.98 15.67 25.81
C PHE A 378 -2.15 14.15 25.91
N VAL A 379 -3.10 13.58 25.19
CA VAL A 379 -3.44 12.16 25.29
C VAL A 379 -3.53 11.55 23.88
N ILE A 380 -2.89 10.39 23.70
CA ILE A 380 -2.98 9.53 22.52
C ILE A 380 -3.61 8.19 22.96
N GLU A 381 -4.64 7.74 22.25
CA GLU A 381 -5.34 6.48 22.52
C GLU A 381 -5.54 5.65 21.25
N TRP A 382 -5.15 4.37 21.28
CA TRP A 382 -5.43 3.41 20.21
C TRP A 382 -5.30 1.96 20.67
N GLY A 383 -6.31 1.14 20.42
CA GLY A 383 -6.41 -0.18 21.03
C GLY A 383 -6.35 -0.05 22.55
N THR A 384 -5.52 -0.86 23.20
CA THR A 384 -5.28 -0.78 24.65
C THR A 384 -4.22 0.26 25.05
N VAL A 385 -3.54 0.86 24.06
CA VAL A 385 -2.49 1.85 24.28
C VAL A 385 -3.11 3.19 24.66
N ARG A 386 -2.64 3.75 25.77
CA ARG A 386 -2.89 5.13 26.14
C ARG A 386 -1.57 5.78 26.58
N TRP A 387 -1.15 6.79 25.83
CA TRP A 387 0.04 7.57 26.14
C TRP A 387 -0.34 9.00 26.48
N ASN A 388 0.30 9.58 27.49
CA ASN A 388 0.02 10.96 27.88
C ASN A 388 1.26 11.77 28.26
N ALA A 389 1.16 13.07 28.06
CA ALA A 389 2.16 14.06 28.45
C ALA A 389 1.49 15.29 29.08
N PRO A 390 2.05 15.87 30.16
CA PRO A 390 1.54 17.11 30.71
C PRO A 390 1.78 18.29 29.76
N ILE A 391 0.82 19.22 29.72
CA ILE A 391 0.95 20.54 29.10
C ILE A 391 0.93 21.60 30.20
N VAL A 392 1.88 22.53 30.15
CA VAL A 392 1.86 23.76 30.95
C VAL A 392 1.88 24.95 30.01
N VAL A 393 0.95 25.88 30.18
CA VAL A 393 0.95 27.18 29.48
C VAL A 393 1.77 28.17 30.32
N ASP A 394 2.74 28.82 29.68
CA ASP A 394 3.70 29.72 30.34
C ASP A 394 3.03 31.02 30.85
#